data_AF-A0A9X2BY23-F1
#
_entry.id   AF-A0A9X2BY23-F1
#
_cell.length_a   1.000
_cell.length_b   1.000
_cell.length_c   1.000
_cell.angle_alpha   90.00
_cell.angle_beta   90.00
_cell.angle_gamma   90.00
#
_symmetry.space_group_name_H-M   'P 1'
#
loop_
_entity.id
_entity.type
_entity.pdbx_description
1 polymer ?
#
loop_
_entity_poly.entity_id
_entity_poly.type
_entity_poly.pdbx_seq_one_letter_code
_entity_poly.pdbx_strand_id
1 'polypeptide(L)'
;MAIEIERKFLVADDRWRAGVVERQQIRQGYLQRGGPDGPTVRVRSTGSRGWITVKGRGGLARSEFEYPIPAEDAAHMLATLCRRPLIEKVRHVVPHAGLSWCIDVFGGHLAGLVLAEVELREIGQAVALPPWAGTEVTGDLRFHNSALVLAGGVPVPQGAGEAHPAGRSFPDGRADGHPDSQTP
;
A
#
# COMPACT_ATOMS: atom_id res chain seq x y z
N MET A 1 7.09 15.67 20.74
CA MET A 1 6.89 14.41 19.99
C MET A 1 6.17 14.80 18.71
N ALA A 2 6.78 14.59 17.54
CA ALA A 2 6.14 14.93 16.28
C ALA A 2 5.08 13.87 15.95
N ILE A 3 3.88 14.31 15.55
CA ILE A 3 2.88 13.43 14.93
C ILE A 3 3.33 13.30 13.47
N GLU A 4 3.60 12.08 13.01
CA GLU A 4 3.80 11.83 11.57
C GLU A 4 2.44 12.00 10.86
N ILE A 5 2.40 12.89 9.87
CA ILE A 5 1.20 13.17 9.08
C ILE A 5 1.53 12.74 7.65
N GLU A 6 0.89 11.68 7.18
CA GLU A 6 1.10 11.16 5.83
C GLU A 6 -0.21 11.03 5.06
N ARG A 7 -0.13 11.12 3.73
CA ARG A 7 -1.20 10.72 2.82
C ARG A 7 -0.73 9.58 1.93
N LYS A 8 -1.65 8.67 1.61
CA LYS A 8 -1.36 7.42 0.90
C LYS A 8 -2.31 7.22 -0.27
N PHE A 9 -1.77 6.82 -1.41
CA PHE A 9 -2.51 6.65 -2.65
C PHE A 9 -2.14 5.33 -3.32
N LEU A 10 -3.09 4.72 -4.02
CA LEU A 10 -2.79 3.74 -5.05
C LEU A 10 -2.18 4.46 -6.26
N VAL A 11 -1.25 3.80 -6.93
CA VAL A 11 -0.64 4.35 -8.15
C VAL A 11 -1.44 3.93 -9.38
N ALA A 12 -1.79 4.90 -10.22
CA ALA A 12 -2.63 4.69 -11.40
C ALA A 12 -1.86 4.09 -12.59
N ASP A 13 -0.58 4.47 -12.76
CA ASP A 13 0.26 4.05 -13.89
C ASP A 13 1.75 4.27 -13.61
N ASP A 14 2.60 3.86 -14.55
CA ASP A 14 4.06 3.86 -14.42
C ASP A 14 4.76 5.21 -14.70
N ARG A 15 4.03 6.32 -14.92
CA ARG A 15 4.64 7.63 -15.25
C ARG A 15 5.57 8.16 -14.14
N TRP A 16 5.40 7.71 -12.90
CA TRP A 16 6.29 8.06 -11.78
C TRP A 16 7.74 7.61 -11.99
N ARG A 17 7.97 6.57 -12.80
CA ARG A 17 9.31 5.98 -13.00
C ARG A 17 10.32 6.98 -13.56
N ALA A 18 9.87 7.91 -14.41
CA ALA A 18 10.72 8.93 -15.01
C ALA A 18 11.24 9.96 -14.00
N GLY A 19 10.57 10.11 -12.84
CA GLY A 19 10.93 11.07 -11.79
C GLY A 19 11.72 10.47 -10.62
N VAL A 20 12.13 9.20 -10.71
CA VAL A 20 12.81 8.51 -9.62
C VAL A 20 14.22 9.05 -9.43
N VAL A 21 14.52 9.54 -8.23
CA VAL A 21 15.86 10.02 -7.85
C VAL A 21 16.60 9.06 -6.92
N GLU A 22 15.87 8.23 -6.18
CA GLU A 22 16.43 7.24 -5.27
C GLU A 22 15.62 5.95 -5.31
N ARG A 23 16.29 4.82 -5.08
CA ARG A 23 15.65 3.52 -4.88
C ARG A 23 16.28 2.77 -3.71
N GLN A 24 15.45 2.09 -2.94
CA GLN A 24 15.88 1.28 -1.82
C GLN A 24 15.07 -0.01 -1.74
N GLN A 25 15.77 -1.14 -1.67
CA GLN A 25 15.14 -2.43 -1.37
C GLN A 25 14.89 -2.52 0.14
N ILE A 26 13.66 -2.85 0.50
CA ILE A 26 13.21 -2.96 1.88
C ILE A 26 12.63 -4.34 2.11
N ARG A 27 13.18 -5.04 3.10
CA ARG A 27 12.58 -6.26 3.66
C ARG A 27 12.28 -6.03 5.12
N GLN A 28 11.09 -6.41 5.56
CA GLN A 28 10.70 -6.25 6.95
C GLN A 28 9.81 -7.39 7.42
N GLY A 29 9.90 -7.66 8.71
CA GLY A 29 9.18 -8.72 9.38
C GLY A 29 8.87 -8.32 10.81
N TYR A 30 7.96 -9.06 11.43
CA TYR A 30 7.56 -8.81 12.81
C TYR A 30 7.98 -9.98 13.68
N LEU A 31 8.79 -9.70 14.70
CA LEU A 31 9.02 -10.64 15.81
C LEU A 31 7.74 -10.73 16.65
N GLN A 32 7.11 -9.58 16.89
CA GLN A 32 5.80 -9.47 17.54
C GLN A 32 4.96 -8.44 16.79
N ARG A 33 3.75 -8.81 16.38
CA ARG A 33 2.87 -7.94 15.56
C ARG A 33 2.03 -6.94 16.35
N GLY A 34 2.19 -6.92 17.68
CA GLY A 34 1.24 -6.26 18.57
C GLY A 34 -0.09 -7.01 18.62
N GLY A 35 -0.79 -6.85 19.73
CA GLY A 35 -2.14 -7.36 20.00
C GLY A 35 -2.78 -6.44 21.05
N PRO A 36 -3.99 -6.76 21.55
CA PRO A 36 -4.65 -5.93 22.57
C PRO A 36 -3.72 -5.55 23.72
N ASP A 37 -2.80 -6.46 24.07
CA ASP A 37 -1.90 -6.36 25.20
C ASP A 37 -0.40 -6.46 24.80
N GLY A 38 0.00 -6.26 23.54
CA GLY A 38 1.39 -6.54 23.11
C GLY A 38 2.07 -5.35 22.43
N PRO A 39 3.37 -5.08 22.68
CA PRO A 39 4.12 -4.15 21.84
C PRO A 39 4.28 -4.73 20.42
N THR A 40 4.48 -3.85 19.45
CA THR A 40 4.89 -4.25 18.10
C THR A 40 6.41 -4.21 18.03
N VAL A 41 7.04 -5.32 17.67
CA VAL A 41 8.49 -5.41 17.42
C VAL A 41 8.70 -5.79 15.97
N ARG A 42 9.27 -4.85 15.21
CA ARG A 42 9.51 -4.98 13.78
C ARG A 42 11.01 -4.94 13.49
N VAL A 43 11.47 -5.86 12.66
CA VAL A 43 12.82 -5.83 12.09
C VAL A 43 12.70 -5.38 10.64
N ARG A 44 13.55 -4.43 10.23
CA ARG A 44 13.62 -3.92 8.86
C ARG A 44 15.06 -3.94 8.38
N SER A 45 15.28 -4.45 7.18
CA SER A 45 16.53 -4.36 6.43
C SER A 45 16.30 -3.45 5.23
N THR A 46 17.23 -2.50 5.04
CA THR A 46 17.24 -1.55 3.92
C THR A 46 18.63 -1.54 3.29
N GLY A 47 18.84 -2.34 2.25
CA GLY A 47 20.17 -2.53 1.66
C GLY A 47 21.20 -3.00 2.70
N SER A 48 22.21 -2.17 2.99
CA SER A 48 23.29 -2.45 3.94
C SER A 48 23.00 -1.95 5.37
N ARG A 49 21.76 -1.60 5.70
CA ARG A 49 21.36 -1.13 7.05
C ARG A 49 20.27 -2.02 7.64
N GLY A 50 20.36 -2.27 8.94
CA GLY A 50 19.35 -2.95 9.73
C GLY A 50 18.72 -2.01 10.75
N TRP A 51 17.45 -2.25 11.08
CA TRP A 51 16.71 -1.51 12.09
C TRP A 51 15.83 -2.45 12.89
N ILE A 52 15.72 -2.17 14.19
CA ILE A 52 14.67 -2.73 15.05
C ILE A 52 13.79 -1.58 15.56
N THR A 53 12.48 -1.71 15.33
CA THR A 53 11.48 -0.76 15.80
C THR A 53 10.64 -1.43 16.88
N VAL A 54 10.53 -0.80 18.04
CA VAL A 54 9.63 -1.21 19.14
C VAL A 54 8.58 -0.13 19.32
N LYS A 55 7.32 -0.48 19.05
CA LYS A 55 6.17 0.40 19.27
C LYS A 55 5.38 -0.09 20.48
N GLY A 56 5.14 0.80 21.43
CA GLY A 56 4.40 0.54 22.66
C GLY A 56 2.93 0.17 22.43
N ARG A 57 2.26 -0.22 23.51
CA ARG A 57 0.80 -0.47 23.53
C ARG A 57 0.06 0.85 23.30
N GLY A 58 -1.03 0.84 22.52
CA GLY A 58 -1.87 2.01 22.28
C GLY A 58 -2.29 2.20 20.82
N GLY A 59 -3.35 2.98 20.62
CA GLY A 59 -3.91 3.33 19.31
C GLY A 59 -3.21 4.51 18.64
N LEU A 60 -3.91 5.65 18.52
CA LEU A 60 -3.48 6.84 17.76
C LEU A 60 -2.17 7.48 18.22
N ALA A 61 -1.79 7.34 19.50
CA ALA A 61 -0.50 7.79 20.02
C ALA A 61 0.11 6.67 20.86
N ARG A 62 1.33 6.27 20.51
CA ARG A 62 2.11 5.26 21.23
C ARG A 62 3.58 5.61 21.21
N SER A 63 4.31 5.21 22.25
CA SER A 63 5.76 5.33 22.27
C SER A 63 6.37 4.52 21.13
N GLU A 64 7.36 5.08 20.46
CA GLU A 64 8.08 4.41 19.39
C GLU A 64 9.58 4.60 19.61
N PHE A 65 10.31 3.50 19.53
CA PHE A 65 11.75 3.45 19.64
C PHE A 65 12.28 2.76 18.39
N GLU A 66 13.26 3.37 17.73
CA GLU A 66 13.89 2.82 16.54
C GLU A 66 15.41 2.86 16.73
N TYR A 67 16.04 1.69 16.58
CA TYR A 67 17.48 1.52 16.77
C TYR A 67 18.12 0.92 15.52
N PRO A 68 19.26 1.45 15.07
CA PRO A 68 20.06 0.78 14.06
C PRO A 68 20.66 -0.51 14.62
N ILE A 69 20.70 -1.55 13.79
CA ILE A 69 21.37 -2.84 14.09
C ILE A 69 22.23 -3.26 12.89
N PRO A 70 23.23 -4.14 13.07
CA PRO A 70 23.99 -4.69 11.96
C PRO A 70 23.10 -5.30 10.88
N ALA A 71 23.48 -5.12 9.62
CA ALA A 71 22.69 -5.61 8.48
C ALA A 71 22.59 -7.15 8.48
N GLU A 72 23.66 -7.82 8.87
CA GLU A 72 23.71 -9.28 9.00
C GLU A 72 22.74 -9.79 10.07
N ASP A 73 22.70 -9.13 11.24
CA ASP A 73 21.75 -9.45 12.30
C ASP A 73 20.30 -9.27 11.82
N ALA A 74 20.00 -8.15 11.17
CA ALA A 74 18.66 -7.91 10.62
C ALA A 74 18.27 -8.99 9.60
N ALA A 75 19.18 -9.34 8.69
CA ALA A 75 18.95 -10.39 7.69
C ALA A 75 18.72 -11.76 8.35
N HIS A 76 19.53 -12.11 9.35
CA HIS A 76 19.38 -13.35 10.10
C HIS A 76 18.04 -13.41 10.83
N MET A 77 17.67 -12.36 11.58
CA MET A 77 16.39 -12.28 12.28
C MET A 77 15.19 -12.36 11.32
N LEU A 78 15.27 -11.73 10.15
CA LEU A 78 14.23 -11.81 9.12
C LEU A 78 14.09 -13.24 8.57
N ALA A 79 15.22 -13.95 8.43
CA ALA A 79 15.22 -15.32 7.91
C ALA A 79 14.68 -16.33 8.94
N THR A 80 15.07 -16.22 10.20
CA THR A 80 14.90 -17.29 11.21
C THR A 80 13.87 -16.98 12.30
N LEU A 81 13.65 -15.71 12.67
CA LEU A 81 12.85 -15.35 13.85
C LEU A 81 11.53 -14.65 13.50
N CYS A 82 11.49 -13.90 12.40
CA CYS A 82 10.30 -13.13 12.03
C CYS A 82 9.14 -14.04 11.62
N ARG A 83 7.94 -13.67 12.06
CA ARG A 83 6.70 -14.30 11.62
C ARG A 83 6.49 -14.04 10.13
N ARG A 84 6.06 -15.08 9.40
CA ARG A 84 5.70 -15.00 7.99
C ARG A 84 4.25 -14.53 7.78
N PRO A 85 3.91 -14.01 6.59
CA PRO A 85 4.84 -13.62 5.51
C PRO A 85 5.67 -12.38 5.89
N LEU A 86 6.78 -12.16 5.18
CA LEU A 86 7.52 -10.89 5.26
C LEU A 86 6.89 -9.87 4.32
N ILE A 87 7.14 -8.58 4.58
CA ILE A 87 6.87 -7.53 3.59
C ILE A 87 8.16 -7.24 2.86
N GLU A 88 8.11 -7.34 1.53
CA GLU A 88 9.22 -7.08 0.63
C GLU A 88 8.76 -6.03 -0.38
N LYS A 89 9.52 -4.94 -0.51
CA LYS A 89 9.19 -3.85 -1.44
C LYS A 89 10.44 -3.14 -1.94
N VAL A 90 10.32 -2.49 -3.09
CA VAL A 90 11.29 -1.49 -3.54
C VAL A 90 10.64 -0.12 -3.37
N ARG A 91 11.22 0.71 -2.51
CA ARG A 91 10.83 2.10 -2.33
C ARG A 91 11.57 2.97 -3.33
N HIS A 92 10.84 3.75 -4.09
CA HIS A 92 11.37 4.75 -5.01
C HIS A 92 11.02 6.14 -4.51
N VAL A 93 11.97 7.07 -4.50
CA VAL A 93 11.71 8.46 -4.12
C VAL A 93 11.52 9.28 -5.40
N VAL A 94 10.41 10.01 -5.47
CA VAL A 94 10.04 10.88 -6.59
C VAL A 94 9.73 12.28 -6.06
N PRO A 95 10.53 13.31 -6.40
CA PRO A 95 10.21 14.68 -6.06
C PRO A 95 9.04 15.19 -6.91
N HIS A 96 8.06 15.83 -6.29
CA HIS A 96 6.97 16.49 -7.02
C HIS A 96 6.44 17.69 -6.22
N ALA A 97 6.36 18.85 -6.88
CA ALA A 97 5.82 20.09 -6.30
C ALA A 97 6.41 20.45 -4.92
N GLY A 98 7.72 20.26 -4.74
CA GLY A 98 8.42 20.56 -3.48
C GLY A 98 8.25 19.53 -2.36
N LEU A 99 7.58 18.41 -2.64
CA LEU A 99 7.42 17.27 -1.71
C LEU A 99 8.14 16.03 -2.22
N SER A 100 8.60 15.20 -1.29
CA SER A 100 9.20 13.90 -1.58
C SER A 100 8.14 12.81 -1.48
N TRP A 101 7.85 12.14 -2.59
CA TRP A 101 6.92 11.02 -2.63
C TRP A 101 7.68 9.70 -2.57
N CYS A 102 7.24 8.80 -1.69
CA CYS A 102 7.74 7.44 -1.58
C CYS A 102 6.80 6.49 -2.33
N ILE A 103 7.24 5.95 -3.47
CA ILE A 103 6.52 4.95 -4.25
C ILE A 103 7.03 3.56 -3.87
N ASP A 104 6.20 2.79 -3.20
CA ASP A 104 6.47 1.43 -2.79
C ASP A 104 5.90 0.42 -3.79
N VAL A 105 6.78 -0.29 -4.48
CA VAL A 105 6.42 -1.43 -5.32
C VAL A 105 6.59 -2.71 -4.49
N PHE A 106 5.48 -3.36 -4.14
CA PHE A 106 5.50 -4.56 -3.30
C PHE A 106 5.78 -5.83 -4.11
N GLY A 107 6.47 -6.77 -3.46
CA GLY A 107 6.74 -8.12 -3.96
C GLY A 107 6.08 -9.20 -3.09
N GLY A 108 6.47 -10.45 -3.33
CA GLY A 108 5.96 -11.60 -2.58
C GLY A 108 4.44 -11.78 -2.75
N HIS A 109 3.73 -12.01 -1.65
CA HIS A 109 2.26 -12.18 -1.66
C HIS A 109 1.50 -10.88 -1.96
N LEU A 110 2.20 -9.74 -1.97
CA LEU A 110 1.66 -8.42 -2.31
C LEU A 110 2.10 -7.95 -3.71
N ALA A 111 2.68 -8.84 -4.51
CA ALA A 111 3.09 -8.51 -5.87
C ALA A 111 1.92 -7.91 -6.67
N GLY A 112 2.16 -6.77 -7.32
CA GLY A 112 1.15 -5.99 -8.03
C GLY A 112 0.58 -4.82 -7.23
N LEU A 113 0.80 -4.75 -5.92
CA LEU A 113 0.47 -3.56 -5.14
C LEU A 113 1.55 -2.49 -5.32
N VAL A 114 1.12 -1.28 -5.68
CA VAL A 114 1.96 -0.08 -5.71
C VAL A 114 1.29 1.03 -4.91
N LEU A 115 1.98 1.53 -3.89
CA LEU A 115 1.49 2.60 -3.03
C LEU A 115 2.40 3.82 -3.12
N ALA A 116 1.80 5.00 -3.14
CA ALA A 116 2.50 6.26 -3.03
C ALA A 116 2.19 6.90 -1.68
N GLU A 117 3.22 7.21 -0.91
CA GLU A 117 3.13 7.92 0.37
C GLU A 117 3.80 9.29 0.24
N VAL A 118 3.19 10.31 0.83
CA VAL A 118 3.78 11.65 0.97
C VAL A 118 3.67 12.10 2.42
N GLU A 119 4.79 12.51 2.99
CA GLU A 119 4.86 13.06 4.34
C GLU A 119 4.55 14.56 4.31
N LEU A 120 3.74 15.01 5.27
CA LEU A 120 3.27 16.37 5.42
C LEU A 120 3.80 16.96 6.73
N ARG A 121 4.00 18.28 6.71
CA ARG A 121 4.47 19.05 7.88
C ARG A 121 3.34 19.34 8.85
N GLU A 122 2.12 19.47 8.34
CA GLU A 122 0.94 19.82 9.12
C GLU A 122 -0.34 19.25 8.53
N ILE A 123 -1.37 19.17 9.38
CA ILE A 123 -2.69 18.69 8.98
C ILE A 123 -3.31 19.72 8.04
N GLY A 124 -3.80 19.27 6.88
CA GLY A 124 -4.43 20.14 5.90
C GLY A 124 -3.47 20.84 4.94
N GLN A 125 -2.16 20.54 5.00
CA GLN A 125 -1.19 21.00 4.01
C GLN A 125 -1.68 20.65 2.59
N ALA A 126 -1.73 21.66 1.71
CA ALA A 126 -2.10 21.46 0.32
C ALA A 126 -1.06 20.57 -0.38
N VAL A 127 -1.54 19.57 -1.12
CA VAL A 127 -0.71 18.65 -1.89
C VAL A 127 -1.13 18.72 -3.34
N ALA A 128 -0.24 19.19 -4.21
CA ALA A 128 -0.42 19.05 -5.65
C ALA A 128 -0.24 17.58 -6.02
N LEU A 129 -1.31 16.94 -6.48
CA LEU A 129 -1.29 15.52 -6.80
C LEU A 129 -0.57 15.30 -8.15
N PRO A 130 0.47 14.44 -8.17
CA PRO A 130 1.06 13.98 -9.41
C PRO A 130 0.01 13.27 -10.28
N PRO A 131 0.17 13.28 -11.61
CA PRO A 131 -0.83 12.68 -12.51
C PRO A 131 -0.96 11.16 -12.38
N TRP A 132 0.05 10.49 -11.79
CA TRP A 132 0.06 9.05 -11.51
C TRP A 132 -0.52 8.69 -10.12
N ALA A 133 -0.83 9.68 -9.28
CA ALA A 133 -1.49 9.43 -8.00
C ALA A 133 -2.98 9.12 -8.25
N GLY A 134 -3.39 7.91 -7.87
CA GLY A 134 -4.75 7.41 -8.04
C GLY A 134 -5.59 7.59 -6.77
N THR A 135 -6.34 6.54 -6.42
CA THR A 135 -7.26 6.55 -5.27
C THR A 135 -6.51 6.78 -3.96
N GLU A 136 -6.96 7.76 -3.17
CA GLU A 136 -6.47 7.96 -1.81
C GLU A 136 -6.98 6.87 -0.88
N VAL A 137 -6.06 6.24 -0.14
CA VAL A 137 -6.31 5.16 0.81
C VAL A 137 -5.75 5.47 2.21
N THR A 138 -5.49 6.74 2.51
CA THR A 138 -4.94 7.23 3.80
C THR A 138 -5.73 6.73 5.01
N GLY A 139 -7.07 6.72 4.94
CA GLY A 139 -7.94 6.25 6.02
C GLY A 139 -8.25 4.76 6.00
N ASP A 140 -7.79 4.02 4.99
CA ASP A 140 -8.12 2.61 4.83
C ASP A 140 -7.07 1.72 5.49
N LEU A 141 -7.43 1.21 6.67
CA LEU A 141 -6.56 0.39 7.51
C LEU A 141 -6.01 -0.85 6.80
N ARG A 142 -6.63 -1.32 5.71
CA ARG A 142 -6.16 -2.49 4.93
C ARG A 142 -4.86 -2.21 4.19
N PHE A 143 -4.56 -0.95 3.89
CA PHE A 143 -3.32 -0.50 3.26
C PHE A 143 -2.25 -0.07 4.28
N HIS A 144 -2.48 -0.32 5.56
CA HIS A 144 -1.47 -0.14 6.59
C HIS A 144 -0.53 -1.34 6.65
N ASN A 145 0.74 -1.09 6.97
CA ASN A 145 1.77 -2.13 6.96
C ASN A 145 1.44 -3.35 7.87
N SER A 146 0.80 -3.10 9.01
CA SER A 146 0.35 -4.14 9.94
C SER A 146 -0.80 -4.98 9.40
N ALA A 147 -1.61 -4.46 8.48
CA ALA A 147 -2.68 -5.20 7.83
C ALA A 147 -2.15 -5.93 6.58
N LEU A 148 -1.30 -5.28 5.78
CA LEU A 148 -0.70 -5.86 4.58
C LEU A 148 0.09 -7.15 4.85
N VAL A 149 0.73 -7.25 6.02
CA VAL A 149 1.43 -8.49 6.41
C VAL A 149 0.48 -9.68 6.62
N LEU A 150 -0.79 -9.44 6.92
CA LEU A 150 -1.80 -10.48 7.15
C LEU A 150 -2.70 -10.70 5.93
N ALA A 151 -2.60 -9.84 4.92
CA ALA A 151 -3.44 -9.93 3.74
C ALA A 151 -3.14 -11.21 2.96
N GLY A 152 -4.19 -11.91 2.51
CA GLY A 152 -4.06 -13.07 1.61
C GLY A 152 -3.71 -12.71 0.17
N GLY A 153 -3.43 -11.44 -0.12
CA GLY A 153 -3.20 -10.88 -1.44
C GLY A 153 -3.32 -9.36 -1.43
N VAL A 154 -3.35 -8.75 -2.61
CA VAL A 154 -3.50 -7.28 -2.75
C VAL A 154 -4.90 -6.84 -2.28
N PRO A 155 -5.02 -5.93 -1.28
CA PRO A 155 -6.32 -5.43 -0.84
C PRO A 155 -7.04 -4.60 -1.91
N VAL A 156 -8.37 -4.66 -1.92
CA VAL A 156 -9.21 -3.85 -2.83
C VAL A 156 -9.77 -2.64 -2.08
N PRO A 157 -9.60 -1.39 -2.57
CA PRO A 157 -10.09 -0.19 -1.88
C PRO A 157 -11.62 -0.17 -1.74
N GLN A 158 -12.12 0.39 -0.63
CA GLN A 158 -13.56 0.58 -0.39
C GLN A 158 -13.97 1.88 -1.07
N GLY A 159 -15.08 1.86 -1.83
CA GLY A 159 -15.55 3.04 -2.57
C GLY A 159 -15.19 3.06 -4.06
N ALA A 160 -14.60 1.98 -4.61
CA ALA A 160 -14.77 1.67 -6.03
C ALA A 160 -16.23 1.24 -6.24
N GLY A 161 -17.15 2.21 -6.19
CA GLY A 161 -18.51 2.01 -6.67
C GLY A 161 -18.42 1.40 -8.05
N GLU A 162 -19.23 0.36 -8.27
CA GLU A 162 -19.45 -0.26 -9.56
C GLU A 162 -19.45 0.82 -10.65
N ALA A 163 -18.39 0.85 -11.46
CA ALA A 163 -18.54 1.38 -12.80
C ALA A 163 -19.43 0.36 -13.52
N HIS A 164 -20.74 0.52 -13.33
CA HIS A 164 -21.75 -0.07 -14.18
C HIS A 164 -21.29 0.20 -15.62
N PRO A 165 -21.12 -0.83 -16.47
CA PRO A 165 -20.72 -0.58 -17.85
C PRO A 165 -21.76 0.34 -18.46
N ALA A 166 -21.33 1.56 -18.81
CA ALA A 166 -22.14 2.54 -19.48
C ALA A 166 -22.86 1.84 -20.65
N GLY A 167 -24.19 1.96 -20.63
CA GLY A 167 -25.09 1.21 -21.47
C GLY A 167 -24.66 1.24 -22.93
N ARG A 168 -24.53 0.05 -23.51
CA ARG A 168 -24.77 -0.11 -24.93
C ARG A 168 -26.27 0.01 -25.14
N SER A 169 -26.69 1.19 -25.54
CA SER A 169 -27.95 1.42 -26.23
C SER A 169 -28.01 0.51 -27.45
N PHE A 170 -28.83 -0.55 -27.37
CA PHE A 170 -29.33 -1.22 -28.55
C PHE A 170 -30.56 -0.46 -29.02
N PRO A 171 -30.65 -0.04 -30.29
CA PRO A 171 -31.87 0.53 -30.81
C PRO A 171 -32.91 -0.58 -30.99
N ASP A 172 -34.09 -0.24 -30.51
CA ASP A 172 -35.36 -0.95 -30.65
C ASP A 172 -35.70 -1.17 -32.13
N GLY A 173 -36.18 -2.36 -32.47
CA GLY A 173 -36.19 -2.83 -33.86
C GLY A 173 -37.17 -3.96 -34.16
N ARG A 174 -38.45 -3.73 -33.82
CA ARG A 174 -39.68 -4.29 -34.44
C ARG A 174 -39.91 -5.80 -34.38
N ALA A 175 -41.04 -6.12 -33.74
CA ALA A 175 -41.86 -7.28 -33.99
C ALA A 175 -42.31 -7.34 -35.47
N ASP A 176 -42.45 -8.54 -36.02
CA ASP A 176 -43.63 -8.96 -36.79
C ASP A 176 -43.51 -10.44 -37.23
N GLY A 177 -44.62 -11.17 -37.09
CA GLY A 177 -44.97 -12.24 -38.04
C GLY A 177 -44.73 -13.68 -37.62
N HIS A 178 -45.65 -14.24 -36.84
CA HIS A 178 -45.95 -15.68 -36.84
C HIS A 178 -46.85 -16.01 -38.04
N PRO A 179 -46.61 -17.06 -38.83
CA PRO A 179 -47.66 -17.66 -39.63
C PRO A 179 -47.95 -19.09 -39.18
N ASP A 180 -49.22 -19.30 -38.81
CA ASP A 180 -49.89 -20.59 -38.86
C ASP A 180 -49.80 -21.21 -40.26
N SER A 181 -49.47 -22.50 -40.35
CA SER A 181 -49.92 -23.37 -41.45
C SER A 181 -49.77 -24.87 -41.12
N GLN A 182 -50.91 -25.46 -40.75
CA GLN A 182 -51.54 -26.65 -41.36
C GLN A 182 -50.74 -27.97 -41.61
N THR A 183 -51.17 -29.02 -40.87
CA THR A 183 -51.75 -30.32 -41.35
C THR A 183 -50.75 -31.36 -41.93
N PRO A 184 -50.99 -32.71 -41.89
CA PRO A 184 -52.22 -33.44 -41.57
C PRO A 184 -52.27 -34.33 -40.33
#